data_AF-A0A9Q0PG93-F1
#
_entry.id   AF-A0A9Q0PG93-F1
#
_cell.length_a   1.000
_cell.length_b   1.000
_cell.length_c   1.000
_cell.angle_alpha   90.00
_cell.angle_beta   90.00
_cell.angle_gamma   90.00
#
_symmetry.space_group_name_H-M   'P 1'
#
loop_
_entity.id
_entity.type
_entity.pdbx_description
1 polymer ?
#
loop_
_entity_poly.entity_id
_entity_poly.type
_entity_poly.pdbx_seq_one_letter_code
_entity_poly.pdbx_strand_id
1 'polypeptide(L)'
;MEFDNIECVSSSDGLDEDEIHHHSLQHLHQFASSKPHNVNNNHNGNTIVVGGPTAIAPATSVHELLECPVCTNSMYPPIHQCHNGHTLCSTCKTRVQNCCPTCRQELGDIRCLALEKVAESLEFPCKYYNLGCPEIFPYYSKLKHEAICNFRPYNCPYAGSECSVVGDIPFLIAHLRDDHKVDMHTGCTFNHRYVKSNPREVENATWMLTVFHCFGQYFCLHFEAFQLGMAPVYMAFLRFMGDETDARNYSYSLEVGGHGRKLTWEGTPRSVRDSHRKVRDSHDGLIIQRNMALFFSGGDRKELKLRVTGRIWKEQQNPETGVCIPNLCS
;
A
#
# COMPACT_ATOMS: atom_id res chain seq x y z
N MET A 1 42.46 -47.57 -20.62
CA MET A 1 41.53 -48.65 -20.25
C MET A 1 41.27 -48.45 -18.77
N GLU A 2 40.39 -47.51 -18.40
CA GLU A 2 38.91 -47.68 -18.35
C GLU A 2 38.58 -48.94 -17.54
N PHE A 3 37.85 -48.86 -16.43
CA PHE A 3 36.43 -48.52 -16.41
C PHE A 3 35.99 -47.76 -15.16
N ASP A 4 35.18 -46.73 -15.40
CA ASP A 4 34.28 -46.07 -14.46
C ASP A 4 33.13 -47.01 -14.06
N ASN A 5 32.71 -46.94 -12.80
CA ASN A 5 31.40 -47.44 -12.36
C ASN A 5 30.42 -46.26 -12.30
N ILE A 6 29.50 -46.27 -13.27
CA ILE A 6 28.32 -45.42 -13.37
C ILE A 6 27.17 -46.16 -12.68
N GLU A 7 26.63 -45.60 -11.60
CA GLU A 7 25.27 -45.93 -11.17
C GLU A 7 24.30 -44.85 -11.64
N CYS A 8 23.31 -45.32 -12.38
CA CYS A 8 22.29 -44.58 -13.08
C CYS A 8 21.04 -44.48 -12.19
N VAL A 9 20.56 -43.27 -11.91
CA VAL A 9 19.21 -43.08 -11.36
C VAL A 9 18.50 -42.00 -12.16
N SER A 10 17.46 -42.42 -12.89
CA SER A 10 16.62 -41.58 -13.73
C SER A 10 15.45 -40.99 -12.93
N SER A 11 15.19 -39.72 -13.21
CA SER A 11 14.06 -38.82 -12.94
C SER A 11 12.73 -39.37 -12.38
N SER A 12 12.16 -38.59 -11.45
CA SER A 12 10.76 -38.18 -11.52
C SER A 12 10.57 -36.79 -10.91
N ASP A 13 9.84 -35.95 -11.64
CA ASP A 13 9.53 -34.55 -11.36
C ASP A 13 8.50 -34.36 -10.23
N GLY A 14 8.66 -33.25 -9.49
CA GLY A 14 7.58 -32.32 -9.16
C GLY A 14 6.69 -32.62 -7.96
N LEU A 15 6.86 -31.84 -6.88
CA LEU A 15 5.98 -30.73 -6.45
C LEU A 15 6.30 -30.42 -4.98
N ASP A 16 7.12 -29.40 -4.73
CA ASP A 16 7.32 -28.85 -3.38
C ASP A 16 6.29 -27.72 -3.15
N GLU A 17 5.52 -27.87 -2.07
CA GLU A 17 4.61 -26.87 -1.53
C GLU A 17 5.41 -25.80 -0.77
N ASP A 18 5.36 -24.55 -1.23
CA ASP A 18 5.96 -23.40 -0.53
C ASP A 18 5.12 -23.01 0.71
N GLU A 19 5.62 -23.35 1.90
CA GLU A 19 5.17 -22.79 3.18
C GLU A 19 5.58 -21.31 3.31
N ILE A 20 4.59 -20.43 3.37
CA ILE A 20 4.77 -19.00 3.65
C ILE A 20 5.03 -18.82 5.16
N HIS A 21 6.28 -18.61 5.54
CA HIS A 21 6.66 -18.14 6.88
C HIS A 21 6.23 -16.67 7.09
N HIS A 22 5.15 -16.47 7.86
CA HIS A 22 4.78 -15.16 8.39
C HIS A 22 5.65 -14.81 9.60
N HIS A 23 6.61 -13.90 9.41
CA HIS A 23 7.31 -13.25 10.51
C HIS A 23 6.37 -12.29 11.27
N SER A 24 6.32 -12.52 12.58
CA SER A 24 5.62 -11.75 13.60
C SER A 24 6.05 -10.28 13.62
N LEU A 25 5.09 -9.35 13.54
CA LEU A 25 5.26 -7.96 13.97
C LEU A 25 4.25 -7.69 15.10
N GLN A 26 4.75 -7.74 16.34
CA GLN A 26 4.09 -7.16 17.49
C GLN A 26 4.10 -5.63 17.33
N HIS A 27 2.95 -4.97 17.21
CA HIS A 27 2.81 -3.63 17.78
C HIS A 27 1.35 -3.26 18.07
N LEU A 28 1.21 -2.62 19.23
CA LEU A 28 0.01 -2.23 19.94
C LEU A 28 -0.76 -1.13 19.17
N HIS A 29 -1.93 -1.45 18.61
CA HIS A 29 -2.86 -0.44 18.11
C HIS A 29 -3.61 0.20 19.29
N GLN A 30 -3.19 1.40 19.71
CA GLN A 30 -4.04 2.29 20.51
C GLN A 30 -4.99 3.04 19.56
N PHE A 31 -6.23 2.57 19.47
CA PHE A 31 -7.31 3.38 18.91
C PHE A 31 -7.81 4.31 20.02
N ALA A 32 -7.45 5.60 19.93
CA ALA A 32 -8.08 6.64 20.73
C ALA A 32 -9.49 6.87 20.19
N SER A 33 -10.50 6.52 20.99
CA SER A 33 -11.90 6.81 20.71
C SER A 33 -12.19 8.27 21.08
N SER A 34 -12.23 9.16 20.09
CA SER A 34 -12.68 10.53 20.26
C SER A 34 -14.21 10.54 20.39
N LYS A 35 -14.71 10.79 21.60
CA LYS A 35 -16.13 11.11 21.85
C LYS A 35 -16.49 12.44 21.17
N PRO A 36 -17.65 12.58 20.49
CA PRO A 36 -18.13 13.88 20.08
C PRO A 36 -18.72 14.64 21.28
N HIS A 37 -18.24 15.86 21.48
CA HIS A 37 -18.83 16.85 22.39
C HIS A 37 -20.21 17.27 21.87
N ASN A 38 -21.22 17.09 22.72
CA ASN A 38 -22.60 17.51 22.48
C ASN A 38 -22.73 19.04 22.70
N VAL A 39 -22.98 19.79 21.63
CA VAL A 39 -23.34 21.21 21.70
C VAL A 39 -24.86 21.32 21.71
N ASN A 40 -25.37 21.76 22.86
CA ASN A 40 -26.77 22.11 23.10
C ASN A 40 -27.23 23.18 22.09
N ASN A 41 -28.27 22.89 21.31
CA ASN A 41 -29.11 23.92 20.73
C ASN A 41 -30.58 23.61 21.00
N ASN A 42 -31.20 24.54 21.71
CA ASN A 42 -32.53 24.49 22.29
C ASN A 42 -33.53 25.05 21.26
N HIS A 43 -34.50 24.26 20.80
CA HIS A 43 -35.71 24.80 20.15
C HIS A 43 -36.93 23.95 20.51
N ASN A 44 -37.91 24.63 21.11
CA ASN A 44 -39.22 24.14 21.51
C ASN A 44 -40.13 23.87 20.29
N GLY A 45 -40.91 22.80 20.36
CA GLY A 45 -42.04 22.54 19.45
C GLY A 45 -42.80 21.27 19.82
N ASN A 46 -43.99 21.45 20.39
CA ASN A 46 -44.90 20.45 20.97
C ASN A 46 -45.42 19.34 20.02
N THR A 47 -45.91 18.26 20.65
CA THR A 47 -47.04 17.35 20.25
C THR A 47 -46.77 16.33 19.11
N ILE A 48 -47.18 15.05 19.09
CA ILE A 48 -48.24 14.24 19.74
C ILE A 48 -47.73 12.79 19.92
N VAL A 49 -48.12 12.15 21.02
CA VAL A 49 -47.87 10.73 21.33
C VAL A 49 -48.92 9.85 20.63
N VAL A 50 -48.52 8.94 19.75
CA VAL A 50 -49.36 7.82 19.29
C VAL A 50 -48.54 6.54 19.39
N GLY A 51 -49.00 5.64 20.26
CA GLY A 51 -48.40 4.33 20.48
C GLY A 51 -48.56 3.40 19.28
N GLY A 52 -47.48 2.73 18.93
CA GLY A 52 -47.40 1.61 17.99
C GLY A 52 -46.30 0.66 18.46
N PRO A 53 -46.43 -0.65 18.20
CA PRO A 53 -45.83 -1.71 19.01
C PRO A 53 -44.30 -1.70 18.92
N THR A 54 -43.66 -2.01 20.06
CA THR A 54 -42.25 -2.36 20.15
C THR A 54 -41.89 -3.39 19.10
N ALA A 55 -41.27 -2.93 18.01
CA ALA A 55 -40.63 -3.80 17.04
C ALA A 55 -39.46 -4.48 17.75
N ILE A 56 -39.66 -5.74 18.09
CA ILE A 56 -38.59 -6.68 18.41
C ILE A 56 -37.64 -6.61 17.21
N ALA A 57 -36.39 -6.20 17.43
CA ALA A 57 -35.37 -6.19 16.40
C ALA A 57 -35.33 -7.58 15.74
N PRO A 58 -35.46 -7.69 14.41
CA PRO A 58 -35.49 -8.97 13.75
C PRO A 58 -34.13 -9.67 13.89
N ALA A 59 -34.16 -10.99 13.76
CA ALA A 59 -33.03 -11.91 13.87
C ALA A 59 -31.72 -11.32 13.34
N THR A 60 -30.65 -11.41 14.14
CA THR A 60 -29.27 -11.12 13.73
C THR A 60 -29.02 -11.72 12.35
N SER A 61 -28.66 -10.89 11.36
CA SER A 61 -28.38 -11.39 10.03
C SER A 61 -27.24 -12.41 10.11
N VAL A 62 -27.24 -13.44 9.25
CA VAL A 62 -26.17 -14.46 9.26
C VAL A 62 -24.78 -13.82 9.07
N HIS A 63 -24.72 -12.64 8.44
CA HIS A 63 -23.50 -11.85 8.30
C HIS A 63 -22.92 -11.34 9.62
N GLU A 64 -23.77 -10.96 10.59
CA GLU A 64 -23.33 -10.49 11.91
C GLU A 64 -22.65 -11.60 12.72
N LEU A 65 -23.06 -12.85 12.54
CA LEU A 65 -22.42 -14.01 13.18
C LEU A 65 -20.96 -14.18 12.74
N LEU A 66 -20.62 -13.69 11.54
CA LEU A 66 -19.28 -13.72 10.98
C LEU A 66 -18.47 -12.46 11.30
N GLU A 67 -19.01 -11.51 12.05
CA GLU A 67 -18.26 -10.34 12.50
C GLU A 67 -17.47 -10.65 13.78
N CYS A 68 -16.17 -10.32 13.78
CA CYS A 68 -15.34 -10.50 14.96
C CYS A 68 -15.71 -9.45 16.03
N PRO A 69 -16.09 -9.85 17.26
CA PRO A 69 -16.53 -8.91 18.31
C PRO A 69 -15.42 -7.96 18.81
N VAL A 70 -14.16 -8.14 18.39
CA VAL A 70 -13.02 -7.33 18.85
C VAL A 70 -12.52 -6.37 17.77
N CYS A 71 -12.54 -6.77 16.49
CA CYS A 71 -12.05 -5.91 15.40
C CYS A 71 -13.13 -5.49 14.41
N THR A 72 -14.38 -5.93 14.61
CA THR A 72 -15.55 -5.65 13.76
C THR A 72 -15.34 -5.98 12.27
N ASN A 73 -14.32 -6.77 11.96
CA ASN A 73 -14.06 -7.27 10.61
C ASN A 73 -14.71 -8.64 10.45
N SER A 74 -15.04 -9.01 9.21
CA SER A 74 -15.42 -10.38 8.87
C SER A 74 -14.32 -11.36 9.29
N MET A 75 -14.70 -12.40 10.02
CA MET A 75 -13.83 -13.52 10.39
C MET A 75 -13.60 -14.41 9.16
N TYR A 76 -12.41 -15.00 9.07
CA TYR A 76 -12.02 -15.97 8.04
C TYR A 76 -11.37 -17.18 8.70
N PRO A 77 -11.37 -18.36 8.06
CA PRO A 77 -10.72 -19.55 8.60
C PRO A 77 -9.23 -19.28 8.89
N PRO A 78 -8.68 -19.77 10.01
CA PRO A 78 -9.38 -20.47 11.07
C PRO A 78 -10.20 -19.52 11.97
N ILE A 79 -11.52 -19.77 12.07
CA ILE A 79 -12.37 -19.07 13.02
C ILE A 79 -12.26 -19.79 14.35
N HIS A 80 -11.74 -19.14 15.37
CA HIS A 80 -11.54 -19.75 16.68
C HIS A 80 -12.78 -19.63 17.54
N GLN A 81 -13.05 -20.64 18.36
CA GLN A 81 -14.22 -20.73 19.23
C GLN A 81 -13.79 -21.13 20.64
N CYS A 82 -14.28 -20.46 21.68
CA CYS A 82 -14.08 -20.95 23.04
C CYS A 82 -15.04 -22.11 23.36
N HIS A 83 -14.81 -22.84 24.45
CA HIS A 83 -15.69 -23.93 24.92
C HIS A 83 -17.17 -23.52 25.10
N ASN A 84 -17.45 -22.24 25.34
CA ASN A 84 -18.80 -21.71 25.49
C ASN A 84 -19.45 -21.22 24.17
N GLY A 85 -18.78 -21.36 23.02
CA GLY A 85 -19.37 -21.02 21.72
C GLY A 85 -19.02 -19.65 21.13
N HIS A 86 -18.37 -18.75 21.88
CA HIS A 86 -17.98 -17.43 21.35
C HIS A 86 -16.83 -17.53 20.36
N THR A 87 -16.95 -16.83 19.23
CA THR A 87 -16.02 -16.88 18.10
C THR A 87 -15.13 -15.64 17.97
N LEU A 88 -13.93 -15.82 17.42
CA LEU A 88 -12.94 -14.77 17.11
C LEU A 88 -12.15 -15.10 15.84
N CYS A 89 -11.66 -14.07 15.14
CA CYS A 89 -10.62 -14.27 14.13
C CYS A 89 -9.24 -14.54 14.75
N SER A 90 -8.35 -15.15 13.97
CA SER A 90 -6.99 -15.52 14.40
C SER A 90 -6.17 -14.35 14.93
N THR A 91 -6.21 -13.20 14.24
CA THR A 91 -5.51 -11.98 14.69
C THR A 91 -5.98 -11.52 16.07
N CYS A 92 -7.29 -11.62 16.34
CA CYS A 92 -7.84 -11.19 17.61
C CYS A 92 -7.55 -12.19 18.73
N LYS A 93 -7.53 -13.50 18.45
CA LYS A 93 -7.10 -14.54 19.41
C LYS A 93 -5.71 -14.23 19.99
N THR A 94 -4.75 -13.88 19.14
CA THR A 94 -3.40 -13.48 19.57
C THR A 94 -3.43 -12.20 20.39
N ARG A 95 -4.19 -11.19 19.95
CA ARG A 95 -4.28 -9.88 20.62
C ARG A 95 -4.89 -9.97 22.03
N VAL A 96 -5.85 -10.86 22.23
CA VAL A 96 -6.47 -11.12 23.54
C VAL A 96 -5.75 -12.21 24.34
N GLN A 97 -4.56 -12.63 23.89
CA GLN A 97 -3.70 -13.61 24.58
C GLN A 97 -4.45 -14.91 24.95
N ASN A 98 -5.17 -15.49 23.98
CA ASN A 98 -5.98 -16.72 24.17
C ASN A 98 -7.10 -16.64 25.22
N CYS A 99 -7.48 -15.45 25.69
CA CYS A 99 -8.61 -15.26 26.60
C CYS A 99 -9.85 -14.76 25.85
N CYS A 100 -10.98 -15.45 25.99
CA CYS A 100 -12.23 -15.03 25.37
C CYS A 100 -12.70 -13.68 25.96
N PRO A 101 -12.89 -12.63 25.14
CA PRO A 101 -13.30 -11.32 25.64
C PRO A 101 -14.73 -11.31 26.21
N THR A 102 -15.58 -12.27 25.80
CA THR A 102 -16.98 -12.36 26.23
C THR A 102 -17.14 -13.10 27.55
N CYS A 103 -16.62 -14.32 27.67
CA CYS A 103 -16.80 -15.17 28.86
C CYS A 103 -15.55 -15.34 29.72
N ARG A 104 -14.41 -14.75 29.33
CA ARG A 104 -13.12 -14.80 30.04
C ARG A 104 -12.52 -16.20 30.21
N GLN A 105 -13.04 -17.19 29.47
CA GLN A 105 -12.50 -18.54 29.41
C GLN A 105 -11.39 -18.64 28.36
N GLU A 106 -10.55 -19.67 28.47
CA GLU A 106 -9.53 -19.97 27.48
C GLU A 106 -10.16 -20.33 26.12
N LEU A 107 -9.64 -19.73 25.04
CA LEU A 107 -10.07 -20.01 23.66
C LEU A 107 -9.56 -21.36 23.14
N GLY A 108 -8.49 -21.90 23.73
CA GLY A 108 -7.84 -23.13 23.28
C GLY A 108 -7.48 -23.09 21.79
N ASP A 109 -7.36 -24.27 21.16
CA ASP A 109 -7.20 -24.40 19.72
C ASP A 109 -8.42 -25.04 19.04
N ILE A 110 -9.61 -24.55 19.40
CA ILE A 110 -10.87 -25.03 18.85
C ILE A 110 -11.28 -24.12 17.69
N ARG A 111 -11.64 -24.73 16.54
CA ARG A 111 -12.16 -24.04 15.35
C ARG A 111 -13.67 -24.20 15.23
N CYS A 112 -14.36 -23.13 14.84
CA CYS A 112 -15.78 -23.15 14.52
C CYS A 112 -16.02 -23.61 13.08
N LEU A 113 -15.78 -24.90 12.79
CA LEU A 113 -15.93 -25.46 11.44
C LEU A 113 -17.35 -25.26 10.88
N ALA A 114 -18.36 -25.25 11.75
CA ALA A 114 -19.74 -24.97 11.36
C ALA A 114 -19.90 -23.54 10.80
N LEU A 115 -19.34 -22.54 11.47
CA LEU A 115 -19.41 -21.15 11.01
C LEU A 115 -18.55 -20.93 9.76
N GLU A 116 -17.39 -21.59 9.68
CA GLU A 116 -16.59 -21.62 8.46
C GLU A 116 -17.40 -22.17 7.28
N LYS A 117 -18.13 -23.29 7.47
CA LYS A 117 -18.96 -23.92 6.44
C LYS A 117 -20.15 -23.06 6.02
N VAL A 118 -20.82 -22.41 6.98
CA VAL A 118 -21.90 -21.46 6.70
C VAL A 118 -21.36 -20.30 5.86
N ALA A 119 -20.19 -19.77 6.19
CA ALA A 119 -19.58 -18.66 5.48
C ALA A 119 -19.34 -18.95 3.99
N GLU A 120 -18.99 -20.19 3.62
CA GLU A 120 -18.76 -20.58 2.22
C GLU A 120 -19.99 -20.39 1.32
N SER A 121 -21.19 -20.45 1.90
CA SER A 121 -22.46 -20.28 1.18
C SER A 121 -22.92 -18.83 1.05
N LEU A 122 -22.16 -17.88 1.60
CA LEU A 122 -22.53 -16.48 1.69
C LEU A 122 -21.70 -15.61 0.76
N GLU A 123 -22.31 -14.51 0.36
CA GLU A 123 -21.65 -13.40 -0.31
C GLU A 123 -21.61 -12.19 0.63
N PHE A 124 -20.56 -11.39 0.53
CA PHE A 124 -20.36 -10.26 1.40
C PHE A 124 -19.99 -9.02 0.60
N PRO A 125 -20.49 -7.84 0.99
CA PRO A 125 -19.95 -6.59 0.46
C PRO A 125 -18.47 -6.47 0.84
N CYS A 126 -17.71 -5.82 -0.05
CA CYS A 126 -16.34 -5.40 0.24
C CYS A 126 -16.28 -4.59 1.55
N LYS A 127 -15.24 -4.76 2.39
CA LYS A 127 -15.08 -3.93 3.60
C LYS A 127 -14.99 -2.43 3.31
N TYR A 128 -14.66 -2.06 2.06
CA TYR A 128 -14.62 -0.68 1.60
C TYR A 128 -15.95 -0.21 0.97
N TYR A 129 -17.06 -0.91 1.22
CA TYR A 129 -18.39 -0.54 0.74
C TYR A 129 -18.78 0.88 1.16
N ASN A 130 -18.55 1.22 2.43
CA ASN A 130 -18.80 2.56 2.96
C ASN A 130 -17.86 3.64 2.38
N LEU A 131 -16.79 3.25 1.69
CA LEU A 131 -15.89 4.15 0.96
C LEU A 131 -16.23 4.24 -0.53
N GLY A 132 -17.28 3.55 -0.99
CA GLY A 132 -17.79 3.64 -2.35
C GLY A 132 -17.63 2.38 -3.21
N CYS A 133 -17.08 1.28 -2.67
CA CYS A 133 -17.00 0.03 -3.43
C CYS A 133 -18.37 -0.66 -3.49
N PRO A 134 -19.05 -0.76 -4.65
CA PRO A 134 -20.38 -1.35 -4.71
C PRO A 134 -20.36 -2.89 -4.75
N GLU A 135 -19.17 -3.48 -4.87
CA GLU A 135 -18.98 -4.88 -5.21
C GLU A 135 -19.27 -5.82 -4.03
N ILE A 136 -19.90 -6.95 -4.36
CA ILE A 136 -20.26 -8.05 -3.46
C ILE A 136 -19.57 -9.31 -3.98
N PHE A 137 -18.93 -10.07 -3.09
CA PHE A 137 -18.14 -11.24 -3.46
C PHE A 137 -18.50 -12.46 -2.63
N PRO A 138 -18.39 -13.68 -3.21
CA PRO A 138 -18.34 -14.91 -2.43
C PRO A 138 -17.25 -14.83 -1.35
N TYR A 139 -17.51 -15.43 -0.19
CA TYR A 139 -16.67 -15.35 0.99
C TYR A 139 -15.15 -15.49 0.71
N TYR A 140 -14.72 -16.57 0.04
CA TYR A 140 -13.29 -16.78 -0.26
C TYR A 140 -12.67 -15.81 -1.27
N SER A 141 -13.49 -15.21 -2.14
CA SER A 141 -13.03 -14.27 -3.18
C SER A 141 -12.92 -12.84 -2.65
N LYS A 142 -13.67 -12.50 -1.59
CA LYS A 142 -13.70 -11.16 -0.98
C LYS A 142 -12.31 -10.66 -0.57
N LEU A 143 -11.52 -11.49 0.14
CA LEU A 143 -10.18 -11.08 0.59
C LEU A 143 -9.24 -10.75 -0.56
N LYS A 144 -9.31 -11.51 -1.65
CA LYS A 144 -8.50 -11.28 -2.86
C LYS A 144 -8.82 -9.92 -3.47
N HIS A 145 -10.11 -9.59 -3.59
CA HIS A 145 -10.54 -8.27 -4.04
C HIS A 145 -10.08 -7.15 -3.09
N GLU A 146 -10.31 -7.30 -1.78
CA GLU A 146 -9.97 -6.27 -0.79
C GLU A 146 -8.47 -5.92 -0.77
N ALA A 147 -7.60 -6.87 -1.13
CA ALA A 147 -6.17 -6.64 -1.25
C ALA A 147 -5.79 -5.73 -2.42
N ILE A 148 -6.67 -5.54 -3.41
CA ILE A 148 -6.44 -4.73 -4.61
C ILE A 148 -7.57 -3.73 -4.91
N CYS A 149 -8.52 -3.55 -3.98
CA CYS A 149 -9.65 -2.66 -4.17
C CYS A 149 -9.21 -1.20 -4.33
N ASN A 150 -9.72 -0.51 -5.35
CA ASN A 150 -9.44 0.91 -5.60
C ASN A 150 -9.98 1.84 -4.50
N PHE A 151 -11.02 1.42 -3.79
CA PHE A 151 -11.58 2.16 -2.64
C PHE A 151 -10.83 1.90 -1.33
N ARG A 152 -9.82 1.02 -1.36
CA ARG A 152 -8.93 0.85 -0.21
C ARG A 152 -8.22 2.18 0.09
N PRO A 153 -8.10 2.59 1.36
CA PRO A 153 -7.24 3.71 1.74
C PRO A 153 -5.76 3.49 1.37
N TYR A 154 -4.99 4.57 1.20
CA TYR A 154 -3.57 4.49 0.89
C TYR A 154 -2.73 4.46 2.17
N ASN A 155 -1.59 3.78 2.12
CA ASN A 155 -0.57 3.90 3.17
C ASN A 155 0.23 5.19 2.97
N CYS A 156 0.74 5.77 4.05
CA CYS A 156 1.64 6.92 3.98
C CYS A 156 2.85 6.60 3.06
N PRO A 157 3.13 7.44 2.04
CA PRO A 157 4.22 7.18 1.11
C PRO A 157 5.62 7.55 1.63
N TYR A 158 5.73 8.01 2.88
CA TYR A 158 6.99 8.44 3.48
C TYR A 158 7.97 7.27 3.64
N ALA A 159 9.18 7.42 3.08
CA ALA A 159 10.19 6.37 3.05
C ALA A 159 11.33 6.55 4.07
N GLY A 160 11.31 7.65 4.84
CA GLY A 160 12.35 7.96 5.83
C GLY A 160 12.18 7.25 7.18
N SER A 161 11.00 6.68 7.44
CA SER A 161 10.69 5.91 8.66
C SER A 161 9.51 4.98 8.39
N GLU A 162 9.37 3.91 9.18
CA GLU A 162 8.19 3.05 9.14
C GLU A 162 6.97 3.83 9.70
N CYS A 163 6.09 4.27 8.79
CA CYS A 163 4.85 4.98 9.12
C CYS A 163 3.64 4.10 8.78
N SER A 164 2.82 3.79 9.78
CA SER A 164 1.63 2.94 9.64
C SER A 164 0.34 3.73 9.40
N VAL A 165 0.44 5.04 9.14
CA VAL A 165 -0.72 5.88 8.88
C VAL A 165 -1.35 5.52 7.53
N VAL A 166 -2.68 5.42 7.54
CA VAL A 166 -3.49 5.01 6.40
C VAL A 166 -4.67 5.97 6.26
N GLY A 167 -4.99 6.38 5.04
CA GLY A 167 -6.12 7.27 4.78
C GLY A 167 -6.32 7.61 3.31
N ASP A 168 -7.21 8.56 3.04
CA ASP A 168 -7.37 9.13 1.69
C ASP A 168 -6.22 10.11 1.36
N ILE A 169 -6.16 10.55 0.10
CA ILE A 169 -5.09 11.43 -0.37
C ILE A 169 -5.08 12.77 0.40
N PRO A 170 -6.20 13.50 0.57
CA PRO A 170 -6.20 14.75 1.33
C PRO A 170 -5.68 14.59 2.77
N PHE A 171 -6.11 13.54 3.48
CA PHE A 171 -5.64 13.24 4.82
C PHE A 171 -4.13 12.96 4.83
N LEU A 172 -3.63 12.14 3.89
CA LEU A 172 -2.21 11.83 3.79
C LEU A 172 -1.36 13.06 3.46
N ILE A 173 -1.86 13.99 2.65
CA ILE A 173 -1.15 15.25 2.36
C ILE A 173 -1.02 16.12 3.60
N ALA A 174 -2.06 16.20 4.44
CA ALA A 174 -1.99 16.90 5.73
C ALA A 174 -0.98 16.20 6.64
N HIS A 175 -1.09 14.88 6.80
CA HIS A 175 -0.17 14.07 7.60
C HIS A 175 1.31 14.23 7.19
N LEU A 176 1.60 14.15 5.88
CA LEU A 176 2.98 14.31 5.37
C LEU A 176 3.56 15.69 5.72
N ARG A 177 2.74 16.74 5.66
CA ARG A 177 3.14 18.11 6.01
C ARG A 177 3.32 18.30 7.51
N ASP A 178 2.38 17.79 8.29
CA ASP A 178 2.27 18.13 9.71
C ASP A 178 3.12 17.21 10.58
N ASP A 179 3.19 15.92 10.27
CA ASP A 179 3.94 14.93 11.05
C ASP A 179 5.33 14.67 10.48
N HIS A 180 5.46 14.55 9.16
CA HIS A 180 6.73 14.26 8.50
C HIS A 180 7.50 15.50 8.00
N LYS A 181 6.89 16.69 8.07
CA LYS A 181 7.48 17.96 7.63
C LYS A 181 7.99 17.92 6.18
N VAL A 182 7.27 17.17 5.32
CA VAL A 182 7.61 16.99 3.91
C VAL A 182 7.45 18.31 3.15
N ASP A 183 8.43 18.61 2.30
CA ASP A 183 8.39 19.77 1.41
C ASP A 183 7.31 19.59 0.33
N MET A 184 6.41 20.57 0.26
CA MET A 184 5.28 20.62 -0.66
C MET A 184 5.50 21.70 -1.72
N HIS A 185 5.57 21.33 -2.98
CA HIS A 185 5.78 22.23 -4.11
C HIS A 185 4.57 22.26 -5.03
N THR A 186 4.32 23.40 -5.66
CA THR A 186 3.31 23.52 -6.73
C THR A 186 4.02 23.69 -8.06
N GLY A 187 3.58 22.96 -9.07
CA GLY A 187 4.11 23.04 -10.43
C GLY A 187 4.60 21.69 -10.96
N CYS A 188 4.80 21.67 -12.27
CA CYS A 188 5.04 20.44 -13.03
C CYS A 188 6.50 20.34 -13.48
N THR A 189 7.36 21.26 -13.08
CA THR A 189 8.80 21.25 -13.35
C THR A 189 9.53 21.54 -12.06
N PHE A 190 10.63 20.84 -11.82
CA PHE A 190 11.39 20.99 -10.59
C PHE A 190 12.88 20.83 -10.80
N ASN A 191 13.63 21.37 -9.84
CA ASN A 191 15.07 21.36 -9.83
C ASN A 191 15.51 21.15 -8.38
N HIS A 192 15.68 19.89 -7.99
CA HIS A 192 15.95 19.50 -6.62
C HIS A 192 17.45 19.22 -6.43
N ARG A 193 18.03 19.71 -5.33
CA ARG A 193 19.45 19.54 -5.02
C ARG A 193 19.62 18.60 -3.84
N TYR A 194 20.34 17.51 -4.06
CA TYR A 194 20.71 16.54 -3.03
C TYR A 194 22.16 16.73 -2.63
N VAL A 195 22.39 17.04 -1.36
CA VAL A 195 23.71 17.30 -0.80
C VAL A 195 24.05 16.27 0.26
N LYS A 196 25.28 15.77 0.27
CA LYS A 196 25.82 14.91 1.33
C LYS A 196 27.33 15.10 1.48
N SER A 197 27.74 15.50 2.69
CA SER A 197 29.14 15.80 3.03
C SER A 197 30.07 14.61 2.81
N ASN A 198 29.66 13.40 3.22
CA ASN A 198 30.41 12.17 3.00
C ASN A 198 29.59 11.16 2.15
N PRO A 199 29.89 11.03 0.84
CA PRO A 199 29.21 10.09 -0.06
C PRO A 199 29.41 8.61 0.26
N ARG A 200 30.34 8.27 1.15
CA ARG A 200 30.59 6.88 1.58
C ARG A 200 29.67 6.44 2.73
N GLU A 201 29.17 7.36 3.54
CA GLU A 201 28.26 7.11 4.68
C GLU A 201 26.78 7.01 4.27
N VAL A 202 26.51 6.58 3.04
CA VAL A 202 25.19 6.71 2.40
C VAL A 202 24.65 5.34 1.98
N GLU A 203 25.20 4.27 2.54
CA GLU A 203 24.66 2.93 2.34
C GLU A 203 23.21 2.90 2.84
N ASN A 204 22.26 2.68 1.92
CA ASN A 204 20.82 2.59 2.21
C ASN A 204 20.18 3.88 2.73
N ALA A 205 20.73 5.06 2.42
CA ALA A 205 20.13 6.32 2.84
C ALA A 205 18.93 6.70 1.97
N THR A 206 17.85 7.12 2.63
CA THR A 206 16.67 7.70 1.99
C THR A 206 16.62 9.19 2.30
N TRP A 207 16.51 10.03 1.27
CA TRP A 207 16.30 11.46 1.48
C TRP A 207 14.85 11.74 1.83
N MET A 208 14.62 12.88 2.47
CA MET A 208 13.27 13.36 2.75
C MET A 208 12.45 13.38 1.46
N LEU A 209 11.25 12.81 1.54
CA LEU A 209 10.29 12.82 0.45
C LEU A 209 9.99 14.26 0.04
N THR A 210 9.85 14.52 -1.26
CA THR A 210 9.34 15.79 -1.78
C THR A 210 8.03 15.54 -2.52
N VAL A 211 7.02 16.37 -2.29
CA VAL A 211 5.70 16.24 -2.93
C VAL A 211 5.43 17.41 -3.86
N PHE A 212 4.96 17.09 -5.06
CA PHE A 212 4.58 18.05 -6.09
C PHE A 212 3.07 18.01 -6.33
N HIS A 213 2.42 19.16 -6.26
CA HIS A 213 1.03 19.37 -6.65
C HIS A 213 0.98 19.96 -8.06
N CYS A 214 0.44 19.21 -9.01
CA CYS A 214 0.36 19.57 -10.42
C CYS A 214 -0.87 18.90 -11.04
N PHE A 215 -1.57 19.61 -11.92
CA PHE A 215 -2.81 19.14 -12.56
C PHE A 215 -3.92 18.67 -11.59
N GLY A 216 -3.98 19.24 -10.38
CA GLY A 216 -4.94 18.83 -9.34
C GLY A 216 -4.60 17.49 -8.67
N GLN A 217 -3.41 16.95 -8.90
CA GLN A 217 -2.95 15.68 -8.36
C GLN A 217 -1.60 15.85 -7.64
N TYR A 218 -1.24 14.85 -6.82
CA TYR A 218 0.00 14.85 -6.05
C TYR A 218 0.97 13.78 -6.52
N PHE A 219 2.27 14.13 -6.56
CA PHE A 219 3.34 13.25 -7.00
C PHE A 219 4.49 13.28 -5.99
N CYS A 220 4.96 12.11 -5.57
CA CYS A 220 6.05 11.91 -4.62
C CYS A 220 7.36 11.68 -5.36
N LEU A 221 8.34 12.58 -5.22
CA LEU A 221 9.71 12.36 -5.68
C LEU A 221 10.50 11.65 -4.58
N HIS A 222 11.03 10.49 -4.94
CA HIS A 222 11.93 9.70 -4.10
C HIS A 222 13.37 9.86 -4.58
N PHE A 223 14.28 9.92 -3.63
CA PHE A 223 15.71 9.81 -3.88
C PHE A 223 16.33 8.94 -2.80
N GLU A 224 16.94 7.83 -3.24
CA GLU A 224 17.45 6.79 -2.36
C GLU A 224 18.86 6.38 -2.82
N ALA A 225 19.70 5.99 -1.88
CA ALA A 225 20.98 5.34 -2.14
C ALA A 225 20.87 3.89 -1.67
N PHE A 226 21.33 2.94 -2.47
CA PHE A 226 21.35 1.53 -2.09
C PHE A 226 22.45 0.79 -2.85
N GLN A 227 22.60 -0.48 -2.55
CA GLN A 227 23.58 -1.35 -3.19
C GLN A 227 22.93 -2.17 -4.31
N LEU A 228 23.38 -1.97 -5.55
CA LEU A 228 23.02 -2.79 -6.70
C LEU A 228 24.12 -3.84 -6.94
N GLY A 229 23.93 -5.04 -6.39
CA GLY A 229 24.96 -6.07 -6.35
C GLY A 229 26.15 -5.63 -5.49
N MET A 230 27.31 -5.41 -6.11
CA MET A 230 28.51 -4.87 -5.43
C MET A 230 28.75 -3.39 -5.75
N ALA A 231 27.84 -2.73 -6.48
CA ALA A 231 27.98 -1.33 -6.86
C ALA A 231 27.01 -0.42 -6.08
N PRO A 232 27.50 0.64 -5.42
CA PRO A 232 26.65 1.62 -4.79
C PRO A 232 26.03 2.57 -5.82
N VAL A 233 24.72 2.75 -5.74
CA VAL A 233 23.96 3.58 -6.67
C VAL A 233 23.06 4.56 -5.92
N TYR A 234 22.72 5.64 -6.61
CA TYR A 234 21.59 6.49 -6.26
C TYR A 234 20.45 6.20 -7.23
N MET A 235 19.22 6.35 -6.79
CA MET A 235 18.05 6.19 -7.63
C MET A 235 17.04 7.30 -7.35
N ALA A 236 16.54 7.91 -8.42
CA ALA A 236 15.45 8.87 -8.37
C ALA A 236 14.24 8.32 -9.12
N PHE A 237 13.05 8.41 -8.54
CA PHE A 237 11.81 8.00 -9.19
C PHE A 237 10.63 8.80 -8.66
N LEU A 238 9.57 8.87 -9.47
CA LEU A 238 8.34 9.61 -9.14
C LEU A 238 7.20 8.61 -8.94
N ARG A 239 6.43 8.77 -7.86
CA ARG A 239 5.20 8.03 -7.62
C ARG A 239 3.97 8.95 -7.64
N PHE A 240 2.88 8.49 -8.23
CA PHE A 240 1.58 9.16 -8.27
C PHE A 240 0.76 8.82 -7.03
N MET A 241 0.27 9.83 -6.32
CA MET A 241 -0.64 9.64 -5.18
C MET A 241 -2.06 9.37 -5.69
N GLY A 242 -2.34 8.10 -5.99
CA GLY A 242 -3.63 7.61 -6.48
C GLY A 242 -3.46 6.21 -7.05
N ASP A 243 -4.42 5.73 -7.84
CA ASP A 243 -4.39 4.39 -8.42
C ASP A 243 -3.59 4.30 -9.73
N GLU A 244 -3.26 3.08 -10.14
CA GLU A 244 -2.46 2.82 -11.35
C GLU A 244 -3.16 3.30 -12.62
N THR A 245 -4.47 3.11 -12.72
CA THR A 245 -5.26 3.56 -13.88
C THR A 245 -5.14 5.06 -14.09
N ASP A 246 -5.22 5.85 -13.02
CA ASP A 246 -5.11 7.30 -13.10
C ASP A 246 -3.67 7.74 -13.37
N ALA A 247 -2.69 7.03 -12.79
CA ALA A 247 -1.27 7.30 -12.99
C ALA A 247 -0.87 7.23 -14.48
N ARG A 248 -1.50 6.36 -15.27
CA ARG A 248 -1.28 6.21 -16.73
C ARG A 248 -1.65 7.44 -17.54
N ASN A 249 -2.43 8.38 -16.99
CA ASN A 249 -2.72 9.65 -17.66
C ASN A 249 -1.55 10.65 -17.56
N TYR A 250 -0.47 10.29 -16.89
CA TYR A 250 0.68 11.15 -16.65
C TYR A 250 1.97 10.47 -17.06
N SER A 251 2.93 11.30 -17.47
CA SER A 251 4.31 10.91 -17.67
C SER A 251 5.22 11.91 -16.99
N TYR A 252 6.44 11.47 -16.69
CA TYR A 252 7.46 12.30 -16.08
C TYR A 252 8.82 11.99 -16.69
N SER A 253 9.73 12.97 -16.58
CA SER A 253 11.13 12.74 -16.85
C SER A 253 11.99 13.26 -15.70
N LEU A 254 13.11 12.58 -15.47
CA LEU A 254 14.16 12.94 -14.54
C LEU A 254 15.46 13.05 -15.31
N GLU A 255 16.22 14.09 -15.04
CA GLU A 255 17.50 14.35 -15.68
C GLU A 255 18.54 14.73 -14.63
N VAL A 256 19.74 14.17 -14.77
CA VAL A 256 20.96 14.60 -14.10
C VAL A 256 22.04 14.86 -15.14
N GLY A 257 22.87 15.87 -14.94
CA GLY A 257 23.92 16.18 -15.90
C GLY A 257 24.95 17.17 -15.39
N GLY A 258 26.06 17.24 -16.11
CA GLY A 258 27.21 18.09 -15.82
C GLY A 258 28.33 17.85 -16.83
N HIS A 259 29.16 18.87 -17.06
CA HIS A 259 30.34 18.77 -17.92
C HIS A 259 30.06 18.21 -19.34
N GLY A 260 28.97 18.66 -19.97
CA GLY A 260 28.59 18.25 -21.33
C GLY A 260 27.98 16.85 -21.44
N ARG A 261 27.70 16.16 -20.33
CA ARG A 261 27.03 14.85 -20.30
C ARG A 261 25.76 14.91 -19.47
N LYS A 262 24.77 14.10 -19.81
CA LYS A 262 23.52 13.95 -19.06
C LYS A 262 22.97 12.53 -19.13
N LEU A 263 22.21 12.16 -18.12
CA LEU A 263 21.36 10.96 -18.07
C LEU A 263 19.91 11.41 -17.94
N THR A 264 19.03 10.80 -18.71
CA THR A 264 17.59 11.08 -18.68
C THR A 264 16.83 9.77 -18.53
N TRP A 265 15.85 9.76 -17.64
CA TRP A 265 14.85 8.71 -17.46
C TRP A 265 13.48 9.30 -17.74
N GLU A 266 12.62 8.57 -18.44
CA GLU A 266 11.26 8.97 -18.76
C GLU A 266 10.32 7.77 -18.63
N GLY A 267 9.11 8.00 -18.12
CA GLY A 267 8.10 6.96 -18.02
C GLY A 267 6.84 7.42 -17.29
N THR A 268 5.94 6.48 -17.04
CA THR A 268 4.72 6.69 -16.25
C THR A 268 5.05 6.59 -14.75
N PRO A 269 4.58 7.52 -13.91
CA PRO A 269 4.81 7.42 -12.47
C PRO A 269 4.08 6.19 -11.89
N ARG A 270 4.75 5.44 -11.02
CA ARG A 270 4.12 4.32 -10.30
C ARG A 270 3.09 4.82 -9.31
N SER A 271 1.98 4.12 -9.13
CA SER A 271 1.03 4.42 -8.06
C SER A 271 1.67 4.22 -6.68
N VAL A 272 1.29 5.03 -5.68
CA VAL A 272 1.64 4.81 -4.26
C VAL A 272 1.01 3.55 -3.65
N ARG A 273 0.16 2.83 -4.40
CA ARG A 273 -0.23 1.44 -4.08
C ARG A 273 0.98 0.51 -4.03
N ASP A 274 1.97 0.76 -4.89
CA ASP A 274 3.26 0.09 -4.83
C ASP A 274 4.16 0.77 -3.79
N SER A 275 4.76 -0.02 -2.91
CA SER A 275 5.71 0.51 -1.93
C SER A 275 6.96 1.07 -2.62
N HIS A 276 7.63 2.04 -2.00
CA HIS A 276 8.88 2.59 -2.53
C HIS A 276 9.95 1.48 -2.69
N ARG A 277 9.98 0.50 -1.79
CA ARG A 277 10.84 -0.70 -1.86
C ARG A 277 10.56 -1.52 -3.12
N LYS A 278 9.28 -1.76 -3.46
CA LYS A 278 8.91 -2.49 -4.69
C LYS A 278 9.42 -1.79 -5.95
N VAL A 279 9.31 -0.46 -6.01
CA VAL A 279 9.85 0.33 -7.14
C VAL A 279 11.38 0.22 -7.21
N ARG A 280 12.05 0.43 -6.07
CA ARG A 280 13.51 0.29 -5.94
C ARG A 280 14.02 -1.08 -6.37
N ASP A 281 13.43 -2.15 -5.84
CA ASP A 281 13.87 -3.54 -6.06
C ASP A 281 13.62 -3.98 -7.51
N SER A 282 12.65 -3.36 -8.19
CA SER A 282 12.42 -3.53 -9.64
C SER A 282 13.31 -2.67 -10.53
N HIS A 283 14.13 -1.78 -9.95
CA HIS A 283 15.01 -0.86 -10.67
C HIS A 283 14.29 0.10 -11.63
N ASP A 284 13.03 0.41 -11.34
CA ASP A 284 12.13 1.20 -12.19
C ASP A 284 12.26 2.70 -11.88
N GLY A 285 13.35 3.31 -12.37
CA GLY A 285 13.69 4.71 -12.12
C GLY A 285 15.07 5.11 -12.62
N LEU A 286 15.42 6.37 -12.43
CA LEU A 286 16.73 6.91 -12.82
C LEU A 286 17.82 6.40 -11.87
N ILE A 287 18.52 5.34 -12.26
CA ILE A 287 19.68 4.82 -11.53
C ILE A 287 20.96 5.54 -11.95
N ILE A 288 21.73 5.99 -10.96
CA ILE A 288 22.94 6.77 -11.14
C ILE A 288 24.04 6.12 -10.31
N GLN A 289 25.03 5.53 -10.99
CA GLN A 289 26.21 5.00 -10.30
C GLN A 289 26.91 6.10 -9.52
N ARG A 290 27.44 5.78 -8.33
CA ARG A 290 28.11 6.76 -7.46
C ARG A 290 29.17 7.58 -8.18
N ASN A 291 29.98 6.94 -9.04
CA ASN A 291 31.02 7.64 -9.80
C ASN A 291 30.46 8.70 -10.74
N MET A 292 29.32 8.42 -11.41
CA MET A 292 28.64 9.38 -12.27
C MET A 292 27.98 10.50 -11.46
N ALA A 293 27.36 10.17 -10.31
CA ALA A 293 26.77 11.17 -9.43
C ALA A 293 27.81 12.17 -8.91
N LEU A 294 29.01 11.69 -8.53
CA LEU A 294 30.13 12.55 -8.12
C LEU A 294 30.69 13.35 -9.29
N PHE A 295 30.74 12.78 -10.50
CA PHE A 295 31.12 13.52 -11.70
C PHE A 295 30.14 14.68 -11.99
N PHE A 296 28.83 14.44 -11.89
CA PHE A 296 27.80 15.47 -12.08
C PHE A 296 27.72 16.49 -10.94
N SER A 297 28.20 16.13 -9.74
CA SER A 297 28.27 17.06 -8.60
C SER A 297 29.33 18.16 -8.78
N GLY A 298 30.29 17.96 -9.69
CA GLY A 298 31.46 18.82 -9.84
C GLY A 298 32.41 18.76 -8.63
N GLY A 299 33.50 19.52 -8.68
CA GLY A 299 34.47 19.63 -7.57
C GLY A 299 35.45 18.46 -7.47
N ASP A 300 35.93 18.18 -6.25
CA ASP A 300 37.01 17.21 -5.95
C ASP A 300 36.51 15.78 -5.66
N ARG A 301 35.23 15.50 -5.94
CA ARG A 301 34.56 14.20 -5.72
C ARG A 301 34.50 13.75 -4.25
N LYS A 302 34.69 14.67 -3.29
CA LYS A 302 34.57 14.35 -1.85
C LYS A 302 33.18 14.56 -1.28
N GLU A 303 32.32 15.30 -1.98
CA GLU A 303 30.96 15.64 -1.54
C GLU A 303 29.96 15.35 -2.67
N LEU A 304 28.75 14.92 -2.33
CA LEU A 304 27.64 14.82 -3.26
C LEU A 304 26.92 16.17 -3.35
N LYS A 305 26.77 16.73 -4.55
CA LYS A 305 25.99 17.94 -4.87
C LYS A 305 25.16 17.71 -6.12
N LEU A 306 24.40 16.63 -6.12
CA LEU A 306 23.67 16.19 -7.29
C LEU A 306 22.40 17.03 -7.48
N ARG A 307 22.18 17.50 -8.70
CA ARG A 307 20.97 18.22 -9.07
C ARG A 307 20.13 17.32 -9.97
N VAL A 308 18.92 17.00 -9.52
CA VAL A 308 17.93 16.25 -10.29
C VAL A 308 16.88 17.26 -10.77
N THR A 309 16.79 17.43 -12.07
CA THR A 309 15.72 18.19 -12.71
C THR A 309 14.66 17.25 -13.22
N GLY A 310 13.40 17.67 -13.20
CA GLY A 310 12.35 16.86 -13.78
C GLY A 310 11.16 17.67 -14.22
N ARG A 311 10.31 17.03 -15.01
CA ARG A 311 9.02 17.56 -15.45
C ARG A 311 7.96 16.47 -15.41
N ILE A 312 6.70 16.88 -15.23
CA ILE A 312 5.50 16.04 -15.22
C ILE A 312 4.55 16.62 -16.28
N TRP A 313 3.94 15.78 -17.11
CA TRP A 313 2.93 16.18 -18.07
C TRP A 313 1.79 15.18 -18.12
N LYS A 314 0.65 15.61 -18.66
CA LYS A 314 -0.46 14.72 -19.00
C LYS A 314 -0.24 14.14 -20.38
N GLU A 315 -0.48 12.84 -20.51
CA GLU A 315 -0.58 12.21 -21.82
C GLU A 315 -1.87 12.65 -22.51
N GLN A 316 -1.80 13.00 -23.80
CA GLN A 316 -2.99 13.29 -24.58
C GLN A 316 -3.66 11.96 -24.93
N GLN A 317 -4.90 11.74 -24.49
CA GLN A 317 -5.69 10.62 -24.97
C GLN A 317 -6.01 10.87 -26.45
N ASN A 318 -5.28 10.22 -27.36
CA ASN A 318 -5.61 10.22 -28.78
C ASN A 318 -6.93 9.44 -28.97
N PRO A 319 -8.03 10.05 -29.44
CA PRO A 319 -9.30 9.35 -29.63
C PRO A 319 -9.30 8.32 -30.78
N GLU A 320 -8.21 8.22 -31.56
CA GLU A 320 -8.22 7.54 -32.86
C GLU A 320 -7.60 6.12 -32.90
N THR A 321 -7.08 5.57 -31.80
CA THR A 321 -6.52 4.20 -31.81
C THR A 321 -7.56 3.14 -31.43
N GLY A 322 -8.74 3.25 -32.03
CA GLY A 322 -9.80 2.26 -31.95
C GLY A 322 -10.36 1.97 -33.33
N VAL A 323 -9.52 1.55 -34.28
CA VAL A 323 -9.81 0.69 -35.46
C VAL A 323 -8.51 0.58 -36.27
N CYS A 324 -7.83 -0.57 -36.19
CA CYS A 324 -6.90 -0.99 -37.24
C CYS A 324 -7.66 -1.92 -38.19
N ILE A 325 -8.25 -1.37 -39.25
CA ILE A 325 -8.61 -2.16 -40.44
C ILE A 325 -7.30 -2.47 -41.17
N PRO A 326 -6.98 -3.74 -41.47
CA PRO A 326 -5.90 -4.05 -42.39
C PRO A 326 -6.43 -3.90 -43.81
N ASN A 327 -5.86 -3.00 -44.61
CA ASN A 327 -5.88 -3.07 -46.07
C ASN A 327 -4.61 -2.39 -46.57
N LEU A 328 -3.54 -3.14 -46.88
CA LEU A 328 -3.25 -3.81 -48.16
C LEU A 328 -3.17 -2.84 -49.34
N CYS A 329 -1.92 -2.62 -49.76
CA CYS A 329 -1.38 -2.31 -51.08
C CYS A 329 -2.36 -1.97 -52.21
N SER A 330 -2.13 -0.83 -52.86
CA SER A 330 -1.77 -0.72 -54.28
C SER A 330 -1.04 0.60 -54.54
#